data_AF-A0A820YHS4-F1
#
_entry.id   AF-A0A820YHS4-F1
#
_cell.length_a   1.000
_cell.length_b   1.000
_cell.length_c   1.000
_cell.angle_alpha   90.00
_cell.angle_beta   90.00
_cell.angle_gamma   90.00
#
_symmetry.space_group_name_H-M   'P 1'
#
loop_
_entity.id
_entity.type
_entity.pdbx_description
1 polymer ?
#
loop_
_entity_poly.entity_id
_entity_poly.type
_entity_poly.pdbx_seq_one_letter_code
_entity_poly.pdbx_strand_id
1 'polypeptide(L)'
;MANFTTTQAYESSSESDNEMKVDQSHIQRKPIVRRSVRWVEEKVYWDAKDAQNAIKHEKRWSKYYTNKSRDGIIVYYRCNQVPFRGKQCDAAIHLYYPNDSNEKYGASTISLGNLENSCAENSTVPQSEDETFVLSYHVQYEDDIDDNEDAMDGENKFRFFITTKRLLKIASISIRIHADVTYKLNWQVFPELIIGATVFDRKLDTFRLAVPSNEQQQDFEFNFKSIPNGVDQIVQSKFMPEVLIADGSDAIRNAFMTTFNNDKIVMCWAPMRRHVDKKLSNVSFRQEILDDIDKLELSESEKVFN
;
A
#
# COMPACT_ATOMS: atom_id res chain seq x y z
N MET A 1 4.89 1.42 -11.76
CA MET A 1 4.24 2.69 -12.11
C MET A 1 5.08 3.84 -11.57
N ALA A 2 5.55 4.66 -12.48
CA ALA A 2 6.54 5.68 -12.22
C ALA A 2 5.90 6.92 -11.57
N ASN A 3 6.04 7.07 -10.24
CA ASN A 3 5.70 8.32 -9.56
C ASN A 3 6.71 9.41 -9.95
N PHE A 4 6.27 10.40 -10.73
CA PHE A 4 7.14 11.50 -11.15
C PHE A 4 7.19 12.58 -10.08
N THR A 5 8.28 12.58 -9.31
CA THR A 5 8.43 13.45 -8.15
C THR A 5 9.20 14.70 -8.50
N THR A 6 8.60 15.85 -8.22
CA THR A 6 9.30 17.15 -8.20
C THR A 6 9.93 17.35 -6.82
N THR A 7 11.17 17.82 -6.72
CA THR A 7 11.79 18.08 -5.41
C THR A 7 12.53 19.41 -5.30
N GLN A 8 12.43 20.08 -4.15
CA GLN A 8 13.14 21.34 -3.83
C GLN A 8 14.19 21.15 -2.73
N ALA A 9 15.24 21.98 -2.74
CA ALA A 9 16.31 22.00 -1.75
C ALA A 9 16.13 23.14 -0.73
N TYR A 10 16.45 22.87 0.54
CA TYR A 10 16.57 23.88 1.60
C TYR A 10 17.84 23.64 2.44
N GLU A 11 18.51 24.71 2.87
CA GLU A 11 19.74 24.67 3.67
C GLU A 11 19.43 24.44 5.16
N SER A 12 20.19 23.56 5.82
CA SER A 12 20.23 23.43 7.28
C SER A 12 21.68 23.60 7.73
N SER A 13 21.94 24.64 8.52
CA SER A 13 23.24 24.91 9.15
C SER A 13 23.27 24.24 10.53
N SER A 14 24.17 23.29 10.73
CA SER A 14 24.61 22.90 12.07
C SER A 14 26.09 23.23 12.22
N GLU A 15 26.37 24.11 13.17
CA GLU A 15 27.71 24.42 13.66
C GLU A 15 28.13 23.35 14.68
N SER A 16 29.36 22.86 14.58
CA SER A 16 30.04 22.24 15.71
C SER A 16 31.55 22.47 15.61
N ASP A 17 32.08 23.18 16.60
CA ASP A 17 33.48 23.58 16.78
C ASP A 17 34.41 22.47 17.34
N ASN A 18 35.71 22.67 17.07
CA ASN A 18 36.94 22.13 17.71
C ASN A 18 37.34 20.65 17.41
N GLU A 19 38.61 20.30 17.14
CA GLU A 19 39.87 20.77 17.73
C GLU A 19 41.15 20.44 16.89
N MET A 20 42.16 21.33 17.00
CA MET A 20 43.64 21.23 16.86
C MET A 20 44.42 20.49 15.74
N LYS A 21 45.52 21.18 15.34
CA LYS A 21 46.44 20.99 14.19
C LYS A 21 47.50 19.89 14.39
N VAL A 22 47.92 19.25 13.28
CA VAL A 22 49.34 18.90 13.02
C VAL A 22 49.67 19.17 11.54
N ASP A 23 50.79 19.85 11.32
CA ASP A 23 51.38 20.26 10.04
C ASP A 23 52.15 19.10 9.40
N GLN A 24 51.93 18.85 8.10
CA GLN A 24 52.96 18.33 7.19
C GLN A 24 52.57 18.58 5.74
N SER A 25 53.44 19.34 5.09
CA SER A 25 53.41 19.80 3.71
C SER A 25 53.26 18.69 2.68
N HIS A 26 52.06 18.55 2.10
CA HIS A 26 51.85 18.08 0.73
C HIS A 26 50.65 18.83 0.17
N ILE A 27 50.71 19.21 -1.12
CA ILE A 27 49.62 19.89 -1.83
C ILE A 27 48.41 18.94 -1.90
N GLN A 28 47.62 18.89 -0.84
CA GLN A 28 46.34 18.21 -0.82
C GLN A 28 45.33 19.17 -1.42
N ARG A 29 44.75 18.77 -2.57
CA ARG A 29 43.57 19.45 -3.11
C ARG A 29 42.55 19.50 -1.97
N LYS A 30 42.13 20.71 -1.57
CA LYS A 30 41.10 20.90 -0.55
C LYS A 30 39.95 19.94 -0.87
N PRO A 31 39.50 19.10 0.08
CA PRO A 31 38.38 18.21 -0.18
C PRO A 31 37.21 19.08 -0.61
N ILE A 32 36.66 18.78 -1.79
CA ILE A 32 35.43 19.42 -2.24
C ILE A 32 34.36 19.00 -1.24
N VAL A 33 34.02 19.91 -0.32
CA VAL A 33 32.89 19.74 0.60
C VAL A 33 31.65 19.64 -0.30
N ARG A 34 31.19 18.41 -0.53
CA ARG A 34 29.95 18.18 -1.25
C ARG A 34 28.84 18.70 -0.35
N ARG A 35 28.24 19.84 -0.72
CA ARG A 35 27.03 20.32 -0.08
C ARG A 35 26.01 19.17 -0.09
N SER A 36 25.59 18.74 1.10
CA SER A 36 24.54 17.74 1.24
C SER A 36 23.21 18.40 0.91
N VAL A 37 22.70 18.15 -0.29
CA VAL A 37 21.40 18.66 -0.73
C VAL A 37 20.32 17.67 -0.29
N ARG A 38 19.38 18.12 0.55
CA ARG A 38 18.19 17.35 0.90
C ARG A 38 17.08 17.69 -0.10
N TRP A 39 16.62 16.69 -0.82
CA TRP A 39 15.51 16.81 -1.77
C TRP A 39 14.19 16.46 -1.06
N VAL A 40 13.17 17.29 -1.25
CA VAL A 40 11.82 17.09 -0.66
C VAL A 40 10.80 16.93 -1.77
N GLU A 41 10.02 15.86 -1.74
CA GLU A 41 8.89 15.62 -2.68
C GLU A 41 7.85 16.75 -2.60
N GLU A 42 7.62 17.40 -3.71
CA GLU A 42 6.69 18.52 -3.89
C GLU A 42 5.41 18.09 -4.60
N LYS A 43 5.53 17.33 -5.71
CA LYS A 43 4.36 16.90 -6.48
C LYS A 43 4.62 15.64 -7.29
N VAL A 44 3.60 14.79 -7.36
CA VAL A 44 3.53 13.58 -8.18
C VAL A 44 2.65 13.81 -9.40
N TYR A 45 3.13 13.38 -10.57
CA TYR A 45 2.37 13.40 -11.83
C TYR A 45 2.14 11.97 -12.31
N TRP A 46 1.04 11.75 -13.05
CA TRP A 46 0.68 10.44 -13.60
C TRP A 46 1.27 10.20 -14.99
N ASP A 47 1.49 11.28 -15.75
CA ASP A 47 2.07 11.24 -17.09
C ASP A 47 3.39 12.01 -17.15
N ALA A 48 4.36 11.46 -17.86
CA ALA A 48 5.65 12.07 -18.12
C ALA A 48 5.50 13.41 -18.87
N LYS A 49 4.49 13.53 -19.75
CA LYS A 49 4.21 14.77 -20.48
C LYS A 49 3.68 15.85 -19.55
N ASP A 50 2.81 15.49 -18.61
CA ASP A 50 2.26 16.43 -17.62
C ASP A 50 3.34 16.97 -16.68
N ALA A 51 4.23 16.09 -16.20
CA ALA A 51 5.40 16.51 -15.42
C ALA A 51 6.28 17.51 -16.18
N GLN A 52 6.54 17.25 -17.47
CA GLN A 52 7.31 18.17 -18.31
C GLN A 52 6.57 19.48 -18.59
N ASN A 53 5.25 19.42 -18.78
CA ASN A 53 4.41 20.59 -19.03
C ASN A 53 4.35 21.50 -17.80
N ALA A 54 4.29 20.95 -16.59
CA ALA A 54 4.33 21.72 -15.36
C ALA A 54 5.61 22.56 -15.24
N ILE A 55 6.77 21.94 -15.43
CA ILE A 55 8.07 22.66 -15.40
C ILE A 55 8.13 23.72 -16.50
N LYS A 56 7.63 23.41 -17.71
CA LYS A 56 7.59 24.38 -18.82
C LYS A 56 6.67 25.57 -18.50
N HIS A 57 5.54 25.33 -17.87
CA HIS A 57 4.55 26.35 -17.54
C HIS A 57 5.09 27.36 -16.52
N GLU A 58 5.94 26.92 -15.60
CA GLU A 58 6.59 27.80 -14.62
C GLU A 58 7.58 28.79 -15.25
N LYS A 59 8.11 28.49 -16.45
CA LYS A 59 9.05 29.35 -17.22
C LYS A 59 10.32 29.78 -16.47
N ARG A 60 10.59 29.22 -15.28
CA ARG A 60 11.72 29.56 -14.40
C ARG A 60 12.87 28.55 -14.46
N TRP A 61 12.69 27.47 -15.21
CA TRP A 61 13.59 26.33 -15.21
C TRP A 61 14.18 26.05 -16.58
N SER A 62 15.45 25.66 -16.62
CA SER A 62 16.13 25.18 -17.82
C SER A 62 16.80 23.85 -17.53
N LYS A 63 16.67 22.91 -18.46
CA LYS A 63 17.29 21.58 -18.36
C LYS A 63 18.81 21.72 -18.22
N TYR A 64 19.38 21.05 -17.23
CA TYR A 64 20.81 21.11 -16.94
C TYR A 64 21.52 19.82 -17.37
N TYR A 65 21.18 18.68 -16.76
CA TYR A 65 21.69 17.37 -17.17
C TYR A 65 20.71 16.25 -16.82
N THR A 66 21.00 15.06 -17.34
CA THR A 66 20.21 13.86 -17.09
C THR A 66 21.12 12.79 -16.51
N ASN A 67 20.73 12.22 -15.37
CA ASN A 67 21.34 11.04 -14.79
C ASN A 67 20.50 9.82 -15.14
N LYS A 68 21.13 8.74 -15.58
CA LYS A 68 20.48 7.46 -15.86
C LYS A 68 21.06 6.43 -14.92
N SER A 69 20.19 5.77 -14.17
CA SER A 69 20.53 4.69 -13.24
C SER A 69 19.65 3.47 -13.51
N ARG A 70 19.91 2.37 -12.78
CA ARG A 70 19.03 1.18 -12.84
C ARG A 70 17.62 1.49 -12.33
N ASP A 71 17.52 2.36 -11.33
CA ASP A 71 16.26 2.70 -10.65
C ASP A 71 15.40 3.69 -11.45
N GLY A 72 16.01 4.39 -12.39
CA GLY A 72 15.31 5.33 -13.26
C GLY A 72 16.19 6.42 -13.86
N ILE A 73 15.54 7.35 -14.54
CA ILE A 73 16.12 8.52 -15.16
C ILE A 73 15.79 9.74 -14.30
N ILE A 74 16.79 10.49 -13.87
CA ILE A 74 16.58 11.79 -13.22
C ILE A 74 16.96 12.89 -14.20
N VAL A 75 16.04 13.81 -14.49
CA VAL A 75 16.29 15.00 -15.30
C VAL A 75 16.37 16.21 -14.38
N TYR A 76 17.57 16.78 -14.23
CA TYR A 76 17.81 17.96 -13.42
C TYR A 76 17.57 19.23 -14.21
N TYR A 77 16.93 20.18 -13.55
CA TYR A 77 16.71 21.54 -14.04
C TYR A 77 17.30 22.55 -13.05
N ARG A 78 17.73 23.67 -13.60
CA ARG A 78 18.28 24.79 -12.84
C ARG A 78 17.46 26.05 -13.10
N CYS A 79 17.51 26.99 -12.17
CA CYS A 79 16.90 28.29 -12.34
C CYS A 79 17.48 29.02 -13.57
N ASN A 80 16.61 29.59 -14.41
CA ASN A 80 17.00 30.32 -15.62
C ASN A 80 17.03 31.85 -15.44
N GLN A 81 16.72 32.34 -14.24
CA GLN A 81 16.75 33.78 -13.89
C GLN A 81 18.17 34.31 -13.70
N VAL A 82 19.17 33.42 -13.66
CA VAL A 82 20.59 33.75 -13.60
C VAL A 82 21.32 33.30 -14.86
N PRO A 83 22.33 34.05 -15.33
CA PRO A 83 23.10 33.69 -16.51
C PRO A 83 23.81 32.34 -16.34
N PHE A 84 24.01 31.63 -17.44
CA PHE A 84 24.64 30.30 -17.44
C PHE A 84 26.07 30.30 -16.93
N ARG A 85 26.81 31.38 -17.21
CA ARG A 85 28.19 31.57 -16.77
C ARG A 85 28.18 32.61 -15.65
N GLY A 86 28.30 32.15 -14.40
CA GLY A 86 28.25 33.00 -13.21
C GLY A 86 27.78 32.25 -11.97
N LYS A 87 27.69 32.95 -10.84
CA LYS A 87 27.15 32.41 -9.58
C LYS A 87 25.73 31.89 -9.82
N GLN A 88 25.51 30.59 -9.63
CA GLN A 88 24.20 29.97 -9.82
C GLN A 88 23.30 30.22 -8.62
N CYS A 89 21.99 30.25 -8.87
CA CYS A 89 20.98 30.19 -7.81
C CYS A 89 21.05 28.81 -7.15
N ASP A 90 20.88 28.76 -5.82
CA ASP A 90 20.89 27.50 -5.08
C ASP A 90 19.59 26.67 -5.30
N ALA A 91 18.56 27.27 -5.92
CA ALA A 91 17.33 26.56 -6.26
C ALA A 91 17.54 25.59 -7.43
N ALA A 92 17.16 24.34 -7.20
CA ALA A 92 17.18 23.27 -8.20
C ALA A 92 15.92 22.41 -8.06
N ILE A 93 15.50 21.85 -9.19
CA ILE A 93 14.38 20.92 -9.30
C ILE A 93 14.82 19.75 -10.19
N HIS A 94 14.28 18.56 -9.94
CA HIS A 94 14.43 17.46 -10.89
C HIS A 94 13.11 16.73 -11.09
N LEU A 95 12.98 16.11 -12.26
CA LEU A 95 11.97 15.09 -12.52
C LEU A 95 12.64 13.74 -12.40
N TYR A 96 12.12 12.91 -11.50
CA TYR A 96 12.49 11.50 -11.42
C TYR A 96 11.51 10.66 -12.23
N TYR A 97 12.02 9.94 -13.22
CA TYR A 97 11.30 8.95 -14.02
C TYR A 97 11.77 7.56 -13.57
N PRO A 98 11.07 6.91 -12.63
CA PRO A 98 11.35 5.52 -12.29
C PRO A 98 11.44 4.67 -13.55
N ASN A 99 12.44 3.78 -13.60
CA ASN A 99 12.48 2.75 -14.62
C ASN A 99 11.37 1.76 -14.24
N ASP A 100 10.17 1.95 -14.80
CA ASP A 100 9.13 0.96 -14.66
C ASP A 100 9.62 -0.34 -15.28
N SER A 101 9.76 -1.30 -14.38
CA SER A 101 10.68 -2.40 -14.42
C SER A 101 10.13 -3.57 -15.25
N ASN A 102 9.86 -3.34 -16.53
CA ASN A 102 9.40 -4.41 -17.43
C ASN A 102 10.40 -5.57 -17.51
N GLU A 103 11.71 -5.31 -17.38
CA GLU A 103 12.75 -6.37 -17.39
C GLU A 103 12.79 -7.20 -16.10
N LYS A 104 12.35 -6.66 -14.95
CA LYS A 104 12.46 -7.35 -13.64
C LYS A 104 11.12 -7.89 -13.13
N TYR A 105 10.00 -7.26 -13.46
CA TYR A 105 8.69 -7.56 -12.91
C TYR A 105 7.59 -7.70 -13.98
N GLY A 106 7.93 -7.63 -15.27
CA GLY A 106 6.98 -7.78 -16.38
C GLY A 106 6.15 -6.51 -16.64
N ALA A 107 5.22 -6.61 -17.60
CA ALA A 107 4.33 -5.52 -17.99
C ALA A 107 3.50 -5.03 -16.80
N SER A 108 3.27 -3.72 -16.72
CA SER A 108 2.49 -3.13 -15.62
C SER A 108 0.99 -3.45 -15.65
N THR A 109 0.54 -4.08 -16.73
CA THR A 109 -0.86 -4.46 -16.97
C THR A 109 -0.91 -5.94 -17.35
N ILE A 110 -1.89 -6.64 -16.78
CA ILE A 110 -2.22 -8.03 -17.13
C ILE A 110 -3.63 -8.05 -17.72
N SER A 111 -3.83 -8.78 -18.82
CA SER A 111 -5.17 -9.01 -19.38
C SER A 111 -5.94 -9.99 -18.50
N LEU A 112 -7.28 -9.92 -18.49
CA LEU A 112 -8.10 -10.85 -17.72
C LEU A 112 -7.86 -12.30 -18.16
N GLY A 113 -7.69 -12.57 -19.46
CA GLY A 113 -7.34 -13.91 -19.95
C GLY A 113 -5.96 -14.40 -19.47
N ASN A 114 -4.94 -13.53 -19.43
CA ASN A 114 -3.64 -13.91 -18.86
C ASN A 114 -3.73 -14.18 -17.36
N LEU A 115 -4.56 -13.42 -16.67
CA LEU A 115 -4.75 -13.54 -15.23
C LEU A 115 -5.57 -14.77 -14.87
N GLU A 116 -6.58 -15.12 -15.66
CA GLU A 116 -7.31 -16.38 -15.56
C GLU A 116 -6.39 -17.58 -15.78
N ASN A 117 -5.56 -17.56 -16.84
CA ASN A 117 -4.55 -18.58 -17.08
C ASN A 117 -3.59 -18.72 -15.90
N SER A 118 -3.06 -17.59 -15.39
CA SER A 118 -2.18 -17.59 -14.21
C SER A 118 -2.87 -18.16 -12.97
N CYS A 119 -4.14 -17.83 -12.75
CA CYS A 119 -4.92 -18.39 -11.65
C CYS A 119 -5.07 -19.91 -11.79
N ALA A 120 -5.41 -20.40 -12.99
CA ALA A 120 -5.57 -21.82 -13.27
C ALA A 120 -4.24 -22.60 -13.06
N GLU A 121 -3.13 -22.08 -13.59
CA GLU A 121 -1.80 -22.68 -13.45
C GLU A 121 -1.36 -22.77 -11.98
N ASN A 122 -1.70 -21.76 -11.17
CA ASN A 122 -1.32 -21.68 -9.77
C ASN A 122 -2.39 -22.21 -8.80
N SER A 123 -3.42 -22.91 -9.28
CA SER A 123 -4.48 -23.46 -8.41
C SER A 123 -4.16 -24.82 -7.81
N THR A 124 -3.07 -25.46 -8.24
CA THR A 124 -2.65 -26.75 -7.68
C THR A 124 -2.09 -26.55 -6.27
N VAL A 125 -2.59 -27.33 -5.30
CA VAL A 125 -2.09 -27.27 -3.92
C VAL A 125 -0.64 -27.76 -3.88
N PRO A 126 0.32 -26.93 -3.43
CA PRO A 126 1.73 -27.26 -3.45
C PRO A 126 2.11 -28.25 -2.34
N GLN A 127 3.23 -28.93 -2.54
CA GLN A 127 3.82 -29.82 -1.52
C GLN A 127 4.42 -29.03 -0.35
N SER A 128 5.03 -27.88 -0.63
CA SER A 128 5.57 -26.99 0.40
C SER A 128 4.46 -26.31 1.19
N GLU A 129 4.64 -26.14 2.50
CA GLU A 129 3.70 -25.47 3.41
C GLU A 129 3.60 -23.96 3.17
N ASP A 130 4.67 -23.38 2.65
CA ASP A 130 4.87 -21.93 2.54
C ASP A 130 4.81 -21.43 1.10
N GLU A 131 4.65 -22.35 0.16
CA GLU A 131 4.44 -22.01 -1.24
C GLU A 131 3.00 -21.52 -1.44
N THR A 132 2.89 -20.39 -2.14
CA THR A 132 1.62 -19.74 -2.40
C THR A 132 0.90 -20.42 -3.55
N PHE A 133 -0.42 -20.50 -3.45
CA PHE A 133 -1.28 -20.98 -4.52
C PHE A 133 -2.60 -20.22 -4.51
N VAL A 134 -3.29 -20.27 -5.64
CA VAL A 134 -4.63 -19.70 -5.82
C VAL A 134 -5.63 -20.72 -5.28
N LEU A 135 -6.25 -20.40 -4.15
CA LEU A 135 -7.23 -21.30 -3.53
C LEU A 135 -8.57 -21.29 -4.28
N SER A 136 -8.95 -20.11 -4.78
CA SER A 136 -10.19 -19.92 -5.51
C SER A 136 -10.08 -18.67 -6.36
N TYR A 137 -10.65 -18.70 -7.55
CA TYR A 137 -10.77 -17.53 -8.41
C TYR A 137 -12.08 -17.56 -9.18
N HIS A 138 -12.49 -16.40 -9.67
CA HIS A 138 -13.65 -16.22 -10.51
C HIS A 138 -13.36 -15.04 -11.44
N VAL A 139 -13.20 -15.32 -12.72
CA VAL A 139 -12.88 -14.32 -13.74
C VAL A 139 -13.89 -14.46 -14.85
N GLN A 140 -14.82 -13.52 -14.97
CA GLN A 140 -15.77 -13.46 -16.06
C GLN A 140 -16.06 -12.01 -16.45
N TYR A 141 -16.22 -11.78 -17.75
CA TYR A 141 -16.33 -10.53 -18.53
C TYR A 141 -17.00 -10.96 -19.85
N GLU A 142 -17.89 -10.23 -20.52
CA GLU A 142 -17.80 -8.99 -21.33
C GLU A 142 -19.09 -8.15 -21.17
N ASP A 143 -19.11 -6.80 -21.28
CA ASP A 143 -19.23 -6.17 -22.61
C ASP A 143 -18.94 -4.65 -22.67
N ASP A 144 -18.78 -4.17 -23.91
CA ASP A 144 -18.50 -2.78 -24.32
C ASP A 144 -19.75 -1.91 -24.62
N ILE A 145 -20.97 -2.44 -24.77
CA ILE A 145 -22.23 -1.66 -24.80
C ILE A 145 -23.38 -2.63 -24.46
N ASP A 146 -24.09 -2.42 -23.36
CA ASP A 146 -25.47 -2.90 -23.24
C ASP A 146 -26.35 -1.75 -22.71
N ASP A 147 -26.95 -1.01 -23.65
CA ASP A 147 -27.91 0.08 -23.40
C ASP A 147 -29.28 -0.45 -22.90
N ASN A 148 -29.34 -1.64 -22.30
CA ASN A 148 -30.56 -2.25 -21.80
C ASN A 148 -30.64 -2.11 -20.27
N GLU A 149 -31.60 -1.29 -19.80
CA GLU A 149 -31.85 -0.91 -18.39
C GLU A 149 -32.28 -2.06 -17.44
N ASP A 150 -32.24 -3.33 -17.88
CA ASP A 150 -32.80 -4.47 -17.15
C ASP A 150 -31.76 -5.60 -16.86
N ALA A 151 -30.46 -5.30 -16.77
CA ALA A 151 -29.44 -6.27 -16.35
C ALA A 151 -29.58 -6.63 -14.85
N MET A 152 -30.58 -7.47 -14.56
CA MET A 152 -30.81 -8.13 -13.29
C MET A 152 -29.76 -9.24 -13.07
N ASP A 153 -28.92 -9.02 -12.05
CA ASP A 153 -28.08 -9.98 -11.32
C ASP A 153 -27.13 -10.90 -12.14
N GLY A 154 -25.92 -10.41 -12.40
CA GLY A 154 -24.75 -11.25 -12.09
C GLY A 154 -23.60 -11.44 -13.08
N GLU A 155 -23.24 -10.51 -13.97
CA GLU A 155 -22.08 -10.63 -14.87
C GLU A 155 -21.42 -9.24 -15.01
N ASN A 156 -20.18 -8.97 -14.60
CA ASN A 156 -18.94 -9.70 -14.89
C ASN A 156 -17.83 -9.44 -13.84
N LYS A 157 -17.20 -10.51 -13.36
CA LYS A 157 -16.52 -10.62 -12.07
C LYS A 157 -15.02 -10.83 -12.26
N PHE A 158 -14.16 -10.08 -11.59
CA PHE A 158 -12.75 -10.47 -11.49
C PHE A 158 -12.34 -10.52 -10.03
N ARG A 159 -12.08 -11.72 -9.51
CA ARG A 159 -11.65 -11.91 -8.12
C ARG A 159 -10.85 -13.18 -7.95
N PHE A 160 -9.85 -13.13 -7.09
CA PHE A 160 -9.09 -14.32 -6.73
C PHE A 160 -8.60 -14.26 -5.29
N PHE A 161 -8.25 -15.43 -4.77
CA PHE A 161 -7.81 -15.65 -3.40
C PHE A 161 -6.50 -16.43 -3.42
N ILE A 162 -5.45 -15.85 -2.81
CA ILE A 162 -4.13 -16.47 -2.67
C ILE A 162 -3.83 -16.73 -1.19
N THR A 163 -3.28 -17.90 -0.91
CA THR A 163 -2.83 -18.28 0.44
C THR A 163 -1.73 -19.34 0.39
N THR A 164 -1.35 -19.87 1.54
CA THR A 164 -0.46 -21.03 1.71
C THR A 164 -1.12 -22.02 2.69
N LYS A 165 -0.61 -23.26 2.75
CA LYS A 165 -1.13 -24.27 3.69
C LYS A 165 -0.90 -23.87 5.14
N ARG A 166 0.25 -23.29 5.46
CA ARG A 166 0.56 -22.76 6.80
C ARG A 166 -0.46 -21.71 7.21
N LEU A 167 -0.79 -20.80 6.31
CA LEU A 167 -1.75 -19.73 6.57
C LEU A 167 -3.17 -20.26 6.80
N LEU A 168 -3.61 -21.28 6.05
CA LEU A 168 -4.88 -21.96 6.32
C LEU A 168 -4.91 -22.69 7.67
N LYS A 169 -3.78 -23.26 8.12
CA LYS A 169 -3.67 -23.84 9.48
C LYS A 169 -3.78 -22.79 10.57
N ILE A 170 -3.26 -21.58 10.36
CA ILE A 170 -3.46 -20.46 11.28
C ILE A 170 -4.93 -20.06 11.28
N ALA A 171 -5.56 -19.95 10.11
CA ALA A 171 -6.97 -19.65 9.99
C ALA A 171 -7.83 -20.68 10.77
N SER A 172 -7.54 -21.98 10.66
CA SER A 172 -8.33 -23.04 11.29
C SER A 172 -8.39 -22.98 12.82
N ILE A 173 -7.36 -22.40 13.46
CA ILE A 173 -7.30 -22.22 14.92
C ILE A 173 -7.70 -20.81 15.36
N SER A 174 -8.01 -19.93 14.41
CA SER A 174 -8.32 -18.52 14.69
C SER A 174 -9.80 -18.34 15.06
N ILE A 175 -10.04 -17.85 16.27
CA ILE A 175 -11.39 -17.51 16.77
C ILE A 175 -11.83 -16.13 16.26
N ARG A 176 -10.87 -15.22 16.08
CA ARG A 176 -11.10 -13.83 15.69
C ARG A 176 -10.37 -13.55 14.39
N ILE A 177 -11.06 -12.95 13.44
CA ILE A 177 -10.45 -12.56 12.17
C ILE A 177 -10.53 -11.05 11.99
N HIS A 178 -9.51 -10.51 11.33
CA HIS A 178 -9.42 -9.12 10.93
C HIS A 178 -9.63 -9.04 9.43
N ALA A 179 -10.37 -8.04 8.95
CA ALA A 179 -10.56 -7.79 7.53
C ALA A 179 -10.41 -6.29 7.26
N ASP A 180 -9.56 -5.95 6.29
CA ASP A 180 -9.34 -4.56 5.85
C ASP A 180 -9.02 -4.55 4.36
N VAL A 181 -9.49 -3.53 3.65
CA VAL A 181 -9.18 -3.33 2.24
C VAL A 181 -8.08 -2.29 2.09
N THR A 182 -7.09 -2.59 1.25
CA THR A 182 -6.07 -1.64 0.86
C THR A 182 -5.98 -1.54 -0.67
N TYR A 183 -5.21 -0.56 -1.16
CA TYR A 183 -5.04 -0.25 -2.58
C TYR A 183 -3.56 -0.10 -2.94
N LYS A 184 -2.69 -0.69 -2.12
CA LYS A 184 -1.26 -0.38 -2.07
C LYS A 184 -0.38 -1.48 -2.67
N LEU A 185 -0.95 -2.64 -2.99
CA LEU A 185 -0.18 -3.85 -3.26
C LEU A 185 -0.18 -4.25 -4.74
N ASN A 186 -1.06 -3.69 -5.57
CA ASN A 186 -1.14 -3.94 -7.00
C ASN A 186 -1.07 -2.65 -7.82
N TRP A 187 -0.49 -2.77 -9.01
CA TRP A 187 -0.28 -1.64 -9.91
C TRP A 187 -1.58 -1.19 -10.59
N GLN A 188 -2.59 -2.05 -10.70
CA GLN A 188 -3.86 -1.71 -11.36
C GLN A 188 -4.86 -1.01 -10.42
N VAL A 189 -4.46 -0.75 -9.17
CA VAL A 189 -5.24 -0.04 -8.14
C VAL A 189 -6.57 -0.73 -7.84
N PHE A 190 -6.62 -2.06 -7.97
CA PHE A 190 -7.75 -2.84 -7.49
C PHE A 190 -7.76 -2.92 -5.96
N PRO A 191 -8.94 -3.08 -5.34
CA PRO A 191 -9.00 -3.33 -3.91
C PRO A 191 -8.28 -4.64 -3.56
N GLU A 192 -7.53 -4.65 -2.46
CA GLU A 192 -6.93 -5.84 -1.88
C GLU A 192 -7.51 -6.09 -0.49
N LEU A 193 -8.34 -7.12 -0.37
CA LEU A 193 -8.86 -7.55 0.91
C LEU A 193 -7.81 -8.40 1.63
N ILE A 194 -7.24 -7.82 2.70
CA ILE A 194 -6.34 -8.49 3.63
C ILE A 194 -7.18 -9.09 4.75
N ILE A 195 -6.98 -10.38 5.00
CA ILE A 195 -7.53 -11.04 6.19
C ILE A 195 -6.42 -11.72 6.97
N GLY A 196 -6.51 -11.57 8.28
CA GLY A 196 -5.58 -12.17 9.23
C GLY A 196 -6.22 -12.45 10.57
N ALA A 197 -5.44 -12.99 11.48
CA ALA A 197 -5.83 -13.17 12.87
C ALA A 197 -4.76 -12.57 13.78
N THR A 198 -5.20 -12.08 14.94
CA THR A 198 -4.26 -11.73 16.00
C THR A 198 -3.77 -13.00 16.68
N VAL A 199 -2.48 -13.26 16.61
CA VAL A 199 -1.82 -14.39 17.29
C VAL A 199 -1.43 -14.03 18.73
N PHE A 200 -0.88 -14.99 19.49
CA PHE A 200 -0.61 -14.85 20.93
C PHE A 200 0.28 -13.65 21.30
N ASP A 201 1.17 -13.20 20.41
CA ASP A 201 2.04 -12.05 20.64
C ASP A 201 1.37 -10.70 20.27
N ARG A 202 0.04 -10.71 20.08
CA ARG A 202 -0.78 -9.57 19.66
C ARG A 202 -0.40 -9.01 18.29
N LYS A 203 0.35 -9.75 17.46
CA LYS A 203 0.58 -9.38 16.08
C LYS A 203 -0.50 -9.92 15.17
N LEU A 204 -0.76 -9.17 14.09
CA LEU A 204 -1.61 -9.62 13.02
C LEU A 204 -0.81 -10.51 12.09
N ASP A 205 -1.11 -11.81 12.09
CA ASP A 205 -0.65 -12.73 11.06
C ASP A 205 -1.69 -12.75 9.93
N THR A 206 -1.31 -12.18 8.79
CA THR A 206 -2.13 -12.23 7.58
C THR A 206 -2.06 -13.63 6.99
N PHE A 207 -3.22 -14.28 6.85
CA PHE A 207 -3.30 -15.60 6.23
C PHE A 207 -3.86 -15.56 4.80
N ARG A 208 -4.02 -14.36 4.25
CA ARG A 208 -4.67 -14.16 2.96
C ARG A 208 -4.27 -12.87 2.28
N LEU A 209 -4.15 -12.96 0.95
CA LEU A 209 -4.33 -11.85 0.04
C LEU A 209 -5.44 -12.20 -0.95
N ALA A 210 -6.44 -11.33 -1.10
CA ALA A 210 -7.38 -11.44 -2.20
C ALA A 210 -7.58 -10.11 -2.88
N VAL A 211 -7.82 -10.18 -4.18
CA VAL A 211 -8.06 -9.02 -5.01
C VAL A 211 -9.43 -9.17 -5.61
N PRO A 212 -10.47 -8.50 -5.06
CA PRO A 212 -11.74 -8.34 -5.75
C PRO A 212 -11.69 -7.24 -6.82
N SER A 213 -12.64 -7.27 -7.75
CA SER A 213 -12.78 -6.25 -8.79
C SER A 213 -13.31 -4.92 -8.24
N ASN A 214 -14.02 -4.98 -7.11
CA ASN A 214 -14.66 -3.84 -6.45
C ASN A 214 -14.85 -4.14 -4.95
N GLU A 215 -15.41 -3.21 -4.19
CA GLU A 215 -15.69 -3.37 -2.74
C GLU A 215 -17.16 -3.73 -2.43
N GLN A 216 -17.80 -4.55 -3.28
CA GLN A 216 -19.18 -4.98 -3.06
C GLN A 216 -19.25 -6.18 -2.10
N GLN A 217 -20.41 -6.32 -1.44
CA GLN A 217 -20.67 -7.41 -0.50
C GLN A 217 -20.43 -8.79 -1.13
N GLN A 218 -20.91 -9.01 -2.35
CA GLN A 218 -20.80 -10.29 -3.06
C GLN A 218 -19.33 -10.70 -3.29
N ASP A 219 -18.45 -9.72 -3.47
CA ASP A 219 -17.03 -9.96 -3.66
C ASP A 219 -16.34 -10.34 -2.36
N PHE A 220 -16.72 -9.72 -1.24
CA PHE A 220 -16.26 -10.13 0.08
C PHE A 220 -16.84 -11.48 0.51
N GLU A 221 -18.08 -11.82 0.12
CA GLU A 221 -18.68 -13.12 0.40
C GLU A 221 -17.95 -14.26 -0.30
N PHE A 222 -17.66 -14.12 -1.61
CA PHE A 222 -16.88 -15.10 -2.35
C PHE A 222 -15.60 -15.45 -1.59
N ASN A 223 -14.94 -14.37 -1.18
CA ASN A 223 -13.69 -14.35 -0.47
C ASN A 223 -13.76 -14.98 0.94
N PHE A 224 -14.78 -14.66 1.72
CA PHE A 224 -15.00 -15.29 3.02
C PHE A 224 -15.34 -16.77 2.88
N LYS A 225 -16.12 -17.16 1.86
CA LYS A 225 -16.48 -18.56 1.56
C LYS A 225 -15.27 -19.40 1.14
N SER A 226 -14.26 -18.81 0.52
CA SER A 226 -13.02 -19.52 0.16
C SER A 226 -12.26 -20.07 1.37
N ILE A 227 -12.30 -19.37 2.51
CA ILE A 227 -11.54 -19.76 3.71
C ILE A 227 -11.99 -21.10 4.28
N PRO A 228 -13.27 -21.31 4.67
CA PRO A 228 -13.72 -22.59 5.21
C PRO A 228 -13.57 -23.71 4.19
N ASN A 229 -13.77 -23.44 2.89
CA ASN A 229 -13.53 -24.43 1.83
C ASN A 229 -12.08 -24.91 1.82
N GLY A 230 -11.11 -23.98 1.86
CA GLY A 230 -9.70 -24.33 1.89
C GLY A 230 -9.28 -25.01 3.19
N VAL A 231 -9.79 -24.55 4.34
CA VAL A 231 -9.50 -25.19 5.63
C VAL A 231 -10.04 -26.62 5.68
N ASP A 232 -11.26 -26.85 5.19
CA ASP A 232 -11.86 -28.19 5.14
C ASP A 232 -11.08 -29.12 4.20
N GLN A 233 -10.79 -28.66 2.97
CA GLN A 233 -10.12 -29.48 1.96
C GLN A 233 -8.65 -29.80 2.30
N ILE A 234 -7.91 -28.84 2.87
CA ILE A 234 -6.45 -28.94 3.03
C ILE A 234 -6.05 -29.28 4.46
N VAL A 235 -6.71 -28.68 5.45
CA VAL A 235 -6.40 -28.87 6.87
C VAL A 235 -7.29 -29.94 7.50
N GLN A 236 -8.41 -30.29 6.87
CA GLN A 236 -9.39 -31.26 7.38
C GLN A 236 -9.93 -30.84 8.76
N SER A 237 -10.21 -29.55 8.89
CA SER A 237 -10.77 -28.95 10.09
C SER A 237 -11.97 -28.08 9.75
N LYS A 238 -12.81 -27.79 10.76
CA LYS A 238 -13.86 -26.79 10.64
C LYS A 238 -13.29 -25.41 10.91
N PHE A 239 -13.62 -24.44 10.07
CA PHE A 239 -13.36 -23.03 10.31
C PHE A 239 -14.69 -22.29 10.55
N MET A 240 -14.80 -21.64 11.70
CA MET A 240 -15.97 -20.82 12.06
C MET A 240 -15.52 -19.68 12.99
N PRO A 241 -15.22 -18.49 12.45
CA PRO A 241 -14.80 -17.36 13.27
C PRO A 241 -15.95 -16.87 14.15
N GLU A 242 -15.64 -16.57 15.41
CA GLU A 242 -16.61 -16.03 16.37
C GLU A 242 -16.71 -14.51 16.32
N VAL A 243 -15.66 -13.81 15.88
CA VAL A 243 -15.64 -12.34 15.85
C VAL A 243 -14.96 -11.85 14.58
N LEU A 244 -15.59 -10.89 13.91
CA LEU A 244 -14.98 -10.07 12.89
C LEU A 244 -14.45 -8.78 13.51
N ILE A 245 -13.22 -8.42 13.20
CA ILE A 245 -12.62 -7.12 13.48
C ILE A 245 -12.40 -6.42 12.13
N ALA A 246 -13.23 -5.45 11.82
CA ALA A 246 -13.18 -4.76 10.53
C ALA A 246 -13.34 -3.25 10.71
N ASP A 247 -13.06 -2.50 9.67
CA ASP A 247 -13.40 -1.09 9.63
C ASP A 247 -14.94 -0.88 9.60
N GLY A 248 -15.35 0.35 9.31
CA GLY A 248 -16.76 0.70 9.20
C GLY A 248 -17.45 0.23 7.91
N SER A 249 -16.84 -0.65 7.11
CA SER A 249 -17.40 -1.10 5.83
C SER A 249 -18.60 -2.02 6.00
N ASP A 250 -19.79 -1.53 5.64
CA ASP A 250 -21.02 -2.33 5.67
C ASP A 250 -20.93 -3.55 4.73
N ALA A 251 -20.23 -3.43 3.60
CA ALA A 251 -20.08 -4.53 2.65
C ALA A 251 -19.28 -5.71 3.25
N ILE A 252 -18.18 -5.43 3.97
CA ILE A 252 -17.40 -6.46 4.67
C ILE A 252 -18.24 -7.09 5.78
N ARG A 253 -18.94 -6.25 6.55
CA ARG A 253 -19.78 -6.67 7.68
C ARG A 253 -20.92 -7.58 7.24
N ASN A 254 -21.65 -7.18 6.21
CA ASN A 254 -22.74 -7.96 5.64
C ASN A 254 -22.24 -9.26 5.04
N ALA A 255 -21.11 -9.24 4.33
CA ALA A 255 -20.52 -10.45 3.76
C ALA A 255 -20.12 -11.47 4.83
N PHE A 256 -19.57 -11.01 5.95
CA PHE A 256 -19.25 -11.86 7.10
C PHE A 256 -20.51 -12.46 7.73
N MET A 257 -21.53 -11.62 7.99
CA MET A 257 -22.80 -12.07 8.55
C MET A 257 -23.46 -13.12 7.66
N THR A 258 -23.54 -12.88 6.35
CA THR A 258 -24.10 -13.84 5.40
C THR A 258 -23.30 -15.13 5.32
N THR A 259 -21.97 -15.05 5.34
CA THR A 259 -21.10 -16.23 5.14
C THR A 259 -21.03 -17.12 6.38
N PHE A 260 -20.92 -16.53 7.56
CA PHE A 260 -20.71 -17.27 8.81
C PHE A 260 -21.93 -17.31 9.73
N ASN A 261 -23.03 -16.65 9.34
CA ASN A 261 -24.23 -16.49 10.17
C ASN A 261 -23.89 -15.98 11.58
N ASN A 262 -23.06 -14.93 11.63
CA ASN A 262 -22.50 -14.38 12.86
C ASN A 262 -22.49 -12.84 12.82
N ASP A 263 -23.06 -12.21 13.84
CA ASP A 263 -23.24 -10.75 13.97
C ASP A 263 -22.24 -10.09 14.94
N LYS A 264 -21.32 -10.85 15.54
CA LYS A 264 -20.30 -10.32 16.44
C LYS A 264 -19.20 -9.61 15.66
N ILE A 265 -19.37 -8.30 15.54
CA ILE A 265 -18.46 -7.41 14.81
C ILE A 265 -17.90 -6.36 15.76
N VAL A 266 -16.58 -6.22 15.75
CA VAL A 266 -15.82 -5.24 16.53
C VAL A 266 -15.17 -4.26 15.55
N MET A 267 -15.26 -2.96 15.86
CA MET A 267 -14.61 -1.93 15.07
C MET A 267 -13.09 -2.04 15.21
N CYS A 268 -12.37 -2.03 14.10
CA CYS A 268 -10.92 -2.06 14.08
C CYS A 268 -10.36 -0.81 14.78
N TRP A 269 -9.42 -1.04 15.69
CA TRP A 269 -8.82 0.01 16.50
C TRP A 269 -8.17 1.11 15.66
N ALA A 270 -7.34 0.73 14.69
CA ALA A 270 -6.54 1.69 13.95
C ALA A 270 -7.39 2.69 13.12
N PRO A 271 -8.39 2.27 12.33
CA PRO A 271 -9.35 3.18 11.71
C PRO A 271 -10.14 4.01 12.72
N MET A 272 -10.60 3.40 13.81
CA MET A 272 -11.35 4.09 14.87
C MET A 272 -10.53 5.23 15.48
N ARG A 273 -9.31 4.94 15.95
CA ARG A 273 -8.39 5.91 16.54
C ARG A 273 -8.09 7.08 15.60
N ARG A 274 -7.80 6.80 14.32
CA ARG A 274 -7.60 7.84 13.29
C ARG A 274 -8.83 8.71 13.10
N HIS A 275 -10.02 8.13 13.12
CA HIS A 275 -11.27 8.86 12.97
C HIS A 275 -11.53 9.77 14.19
N VAL A 276 -11.31 9.26 15.40
CA VAL A 276 -11.42 10.05 16.64
C VAL A 276 -10.41 11.19 16.62
N ASP A 277 -9.15 10.90 16.33
CA ASP A 277 -8.07 11.89 16.24
C ASP A 277 -8.42 13.04 15.28
N LYS A 278 -8.97 12.71 14.10
CA LYS A 278 -9.44 13.71 13.13
C LYS A 278 -10.57 14.58 13.68
N LYS A 279 -11.54 13.99 14.40
CA LYS A 279 -12.65 14.72 15.02
C LYS A 279 -12.20 15.62 16.18
N LEU A 280 -11.15 15.23 16.89
CA LEU A 280 -10.58 16.00 18.00
C LEU A 280 -9.60 17.10 17.55
N SER A 281 -9.43 17.32 16.24
CA SER A 281 -8.42 18.24 15.69
C SER A 281 -8.41 19.65 16.30
N ASN A 282 -9.57 20.15 16.75
CA ASN A 282 -9.72 21.49 17.35
C ASN A 282 -10.00 21.45 18.87
N VAL A 283 -9.83 20.32 19.55
CA VAL A 283 -10.08 20.15 20.98
C VAL A 283 -8.78 20.40 21.76
N SER A 284 -8.82 21.25 22.79
CA SER A 284 -7.64 21.66 23.56
C SER A 284 -6.96 20.52 24.32
N PHE A 285 -7.74 19.54 24.77
CA PHE A 285 -7.28 18.35 25.50
C PHE A 285 -7.27 17.09 24.62
N ARG A 286 -7.08 17.25 23.29
CA ARG A 286 -7.01 16.14 22.32
C ARG A 286 -6.05 15.04 22.75
N GLN A 287 -4.84 15.39 23.19
CA GLN A 287 -3.83 14.40 23.54
C GLN A 287 -4.25 13.56 24.76
N GLU A 288 -4.86 14.18 25.77
CA GLU A 288 -5.35 13.46 26.96
C GLU A 288 -6.41 12.41 26.59
N ILE A 289 -7.34 12.76 25.69
CA ILE A 289 -8.34 11.80 25.19
C ILE A 289 -7.67 10.65 24.43
N LEU A 290 -6.69 10.95 23.57
CA LEU A 290 -6.00 9.92 22.79
C LEU A 290 -5.17 8.99 23.68
N ASP A 291 -4.55 9.53 24.74
CA ASP A 291 -3.80 8.74 25.70
C ASP A 291 -4.73 7.79 26.49
N ASP A 292 -5.92 8.25 26.87
CA ASP A 292 -6.92 7.41 27.54
C ASP A 292 -7.52 6.36 26.61
N ILE A 293 -7.72 6.70 25.34
CA ILE A 293 -8.05 5.75 24.27
C ILE A 293 -6.95 4.71 24.15
N ASP A 294 -5.68 5.08 24.02
CA ASP A 294 -4.57 4.11 23.92
C ASP A 294 -4.47 3.21 25.17
N LYS A 295 -4.78 3.71 26.36
CA LYS A 295 -4.90 2.88 27.58
C LYS A 295 -6.07 1.89 27.50
N LEU A 296 -7.21 2.29 26.94
CA LEU A 296 -8.36 1.39 26.73
C LEU A 296 -7.97 0.20 25.84
N GLU A 297 -7.22 0.42 24.76
CA GLU A 297 -6.77 -0.65 23.85
C GLU A 297 -5.91 -1.70 24.58
N LEU A 298 -5.02 -1.24 25.46
CA LEU A 298 -4.08 -2.10 26.17
C LEU A 298 -4.69 -2.78 27.40
N SER A 299 -5.88 -2.33 27.83
CA SER A 299 -6.53 -2.81 29.04
C SER A 299 -7.04 -4.24 28.88
N GLU A 300 -6.61 -5.12 29.79
CA GLU A 300 -7.00 -6.55 29.76
C GLU A 300 -8.43 -6.78 30.24
N SER A 301 -8.99 -5.82 30.99
CA SER A 301 -10.38 -5.84 31.44
C SER A 301 -10.85 -4.43 31.82
N GLU A 302 -12.17 -4.27 31.89
CA GLU A 302 -12.82 -3.06 32.41
C GLU A 302 -12.36 -2.71 33.84
N LYS A 303 -12.02 -3.71 34.66
CA LYS A 303 -11.52 -3.50 36.03
C LYS A 303 -10.08 -2.99 36.09
N VAL A 304 -9.30 -3.22 35.05
CA VAL A 304 -7.89 -2.75 34.96
C VAL A 304 -7.83 -1.33 34.41
N PHE A 305 -8.84 -0.94 33.63
CA PHE A 305 -8.95 0.40 33.07
C PHE A 305 -9.42 1.45 34.09
N ASN A 306 -10.36 1.09 34.98
CA ASN A 306 -10.91 1.95 36.03
C ASN A 306 -9.98 2.06 37.24
#